data_AF-A0A1M6WY02-F1
#
_entry.id   AF-A0A1M6WY02-F1
#
_cell.length_a   1.000
_cell.length_b   1.000
_cell.length_c   1.000
_cell.angle_alpha   90.00
_cell.angle_beta   90.00
_cell.angle_gamma   90.00
#
_symmetry.space_group_name_H-M   'P 1'
#
loop_
_entity.id
_entity.type
_entity.pdbx_description
1 polymer ?
#
loop_
_entity_poly.entity_id
_entity_poly.type
_entity_poly.pdbx_seq_one_letter_code
_entity_poly.pdbx_strand_id
1 'polypeptide(L)'
;MNKRWGAGILAAAMLFMAQPQTSAEEVISPDIYQWVQSTSRQNYFFNKQQMYFGQDSKGVLDANIMLVPALKTYDLVQIQDVQAKRRWKMLPMEGYENLVGTAEYLRFDLAAETVTVIRHEDLDDEWGVLSVTTSADKAIKIADLSEKDVDGVFYRAILKYAYAHVDEMVQRTETVKKAHVTDSVKKKLEALKKKHK
;
A
#
# COMPACT_ATOMS: atom_id res chain seq x y z
N MET A 1 9.25 32.59 -14.74
CA MET A 1 9.14 31.20 -15.21
C MET A 1 10.50 30.53 -15.09
N ASN A 2 10.76 29.44 -14.37
CA ASN A 2 10.07 28.70 -13.31
C ASN A 2 11.19 28.10 -12.44
N LYS A 3 11.23 28.44 -11.16
CA LYS A 3 12.11 27.82 -10.16
C LYS A 3 11.45 26.51 -9.70
N ARG A 4 12.03 25.36 -10.00
CA ARG A 4 11.65 24.09 -9.36
C ARG A 4 12.52 23.95 -8.10
N TRP A 5 11.89 24.06 -6.94
CA TRP A 5 12.54 23.78 -5.66
C TRP A 5 12.51 22.27 -5.45
N GLY A 6 13.65 21.60 -5.68
CA GLY A 6 13.88 20.24 -5.20
C GLY A 6 14.40 20.32 -3.77
N ALA A 7 13.56 19.97 -2.80
CA ALA A 7 14.02 19.73 -1.43
C ALA A 7 14.66 18.33 -1.40
N GLY A 8 15.98 18.29 -1.64
CA GLY A 8 16.78 17.11 -1.37
C GLY A 8 17.20 17.08 0.09
N ILE A 9 16.90 15.99 0.79
CA ILE A 9 17.66 15.53 1.94
C ILE A 9 17.69 14.00 1.87
N LEU A 10 18.87 13.45 1.59
CA LEU A 10 19.52 12.37 2.34
C LEU A 10 20.86 12.07 1.64
N ALA A 11 21.86 12.90 1.90
CA ALA A 11 23.25 12.58 1.63
C ALA A 11 23.87 12.06 2.93
N ALA A 12 24.03 10.74 3.04
CA ALA A 12 24.95 10.14 4.01
C ALA A 12 26.23 9.77 3.26
N ALA A 13 27.34 10.41 3.64
CA ALA A 13 28.64 10.25 3.05
C ALA A 13 29.18 8.82 3.29
N MET A 14 29.51 8.10 2.21
CA MET A 14 30.24 6.83 2.27
C MET A 14 31.74 7.11 2.39
N LEU A 15 32.29 6.88 3.59
CA LEU A 15 33.71 6.66 3.78
C LEU A 15 34.03 5.21 3.38
N PHE A 16 34.94 5.06 2.42
CA PHE A 16 35.44 3.77 1.95
C PHE A 16 36.07 2.96 3.09
N MET A 17 35.52 1.78 3.38
CA MET A 17 36.27 0.62 3.86
C MET A 17 35.75 -0.63 3.15
N ALA A 18 36.65 -1.40 2.54
CA ALA A 18 36.35 -2.65 1.88
C ALA A 18 35.89 -3.68 2.93
N GLN A 19 34.61 -4.04 2.88
CA GLN A 19 34.04 -5.17 3.61
C GLN A 19 33.50 -6.21 2.61
N PRO A 20 33.58 -7.51 2.94
CA PRO A 20 33.18 -8.58 2.04
C PRO A 20 31.70 -8.46 1.69
N GLN A 21 31.34 -8.79 0.43
CA GLN A 21 29.98 -8.71 -0.11
C GLN A 21 28.97 -9.38 0.84
N THR A 22 28.34 -8.55 1.67
CA THR A 22 27.10 -8.89 2.36
C THR A 22 26.01 -8.88 1.31
N SER A 23 25.34 -10.02 1.17
CA SER A 23 24.03 -10.20 0.54
C SER A 23 23.21 -8.91 0.63
N ALA A 24 22.72 -8.41 -0.51
CA ALA A 24 21.90 -7.21 -0.62
C ALA A 24 20.93 -7.11 0.56
N GLU A 25 21.16 -6.09 1.37
CA GLU A 25 20.39 -5.72 2.54
C GLU A 25 18.91 -5.52 2.13
N GLU A 26 17.97 -5.97 2.95
CA GLU A 26 16.54 -6.00 2.64
C GLU A 26 16.03 -4.60 2.24
N VAL A 27 15.80 -4.35 0.94
CA VAL A 27 15.44 -3.03 0.37
C VAL A 27 14.12 -2.50 0.97
N ILE A 28 13.28 -3.38 1.52
CA ILE A 28 11.98 -3.05 2.08
C ILE A 28 12.04 -3.15 3.60
N SER A 29 11.98 -1.99 4.27
CA SER A 29 12.05 -1.94 5.73
C SER A 29 10.86 -2.67 6.40
N PRO A 30 11.11 -3.68 7.25
CA PRO A 30 10.07 -4.37 8.00
C PRO A 30 9.44 -3.50 9.10
N ASP A 31 10.03 -2.35 9.43
CA ASP A 31 9.45 -1.37 10.34
C ASP A 31 8.32 -0.58 9.67
N ILE A 32 8.39 -0.40 8.35
CA ILE A 32 7.41 0.35 7.57
C ILE A 32 6.37 -0.58 6.94
N TYR A 33 6.83 -1.71 6.41
CA TYR A 33 6.01 -2.65 5.66
C TYR A 33 5.81 -3.96 6.43
N GLN A 34 4.63 -4.54 6.28
CA GLN A 34 4.33 -5.90 6.68
C GLN A 34 4.32 -6.78 5.44
N TRP A 35 5.25 -7.74 5.37
CA TRP A 35 5.18 -8.81 4.38
C TRP A 35 4.03 -9.77 4.71
N VAL A 36 3.33 -10.25 3.68
CA VAL A 36 2.18 -11.17 3.83
C VAL A 36 2.45 -12.50 3.15
N GLN A 37 2.85 -12.47 1.89
CA GLN A 37 3.03 -13.67 1.09
C GLN A 37 3.91 -13.41 -0.12
N SER A 38 4.40 -14.51 -0.71
CA SER A 38 5.07 -14.53 -2.00
C SER A 38 4.35 -15.52 -2.92
N THR A 39 4.26 -15.14 -4.18
CA THR A 39 3.85 -16.00 -5.29
C THR A 39 5.08 -16.33 -6.13
N SER A 40 4.93 -17.11 -7.20
CA SER A 40 6.03 -17.36 -8.15
C SER A 40 6.49 -16.11 -8.90
N ARG A 41 5.72 -15.02 -8.87
CA ARG A 41 5.95 -13.80 -9.66
C ARG A 41 6.11 -12.53 -8.85
N GLN A 42 5.54 -12.50 -7.65
CA GLN A 42 5.39 -11.27 -6.89
C GLN A 42 5.45 -11.51 -5.38
N ASN A 43 6.00 -10.56 -4.65
CA ASN A 43 5.89 -10.46 -3.19
C ASN A 43 4.85 -9.41 -2.82
N TYR A 44 4.13 -9.61 -1.72
CA TYR A 44 3.03 -8.76 -1.31
C TYR A 44 3.30 -8.16 0.08
N PHE A 45 3.28 -6.84 0.15
CA PHE A 45 3.50 -6.06 1.36
C PHE A 45 2.42 -5.00 1.51
N PHE A 46 2.10 -4.61 2.74
CA PHE A 46 1.34 -3.38 2.99
C PHE A 46 2.05 -2.47 3.97
N ASN A 47 1.86 -1.16 3.81
CA ASN A 47 2.48 -0.16 4.65
C ASN A 47 1.70 0.01 5.95
N LYS A 48 2.20 -0.59 7.03
CA LYS A 48 1.55 -0.55 8.35
C LYS A 48 1.61 0.85 8.99
N GLN A 49 2.61 1.66 8.64
CA GLN A 49 2.75 3.03 9.14
C GLN A 49 1.90 4.06 8.38
N GLN A 50 1.47 3.74 7.16
CA GLN A 50 0.62 4.62 6.33
C GLN A 50 -0.78 4.06 6.08
N MET A 51 -1.22 3.14 6.94
CA MET A 51 -2.60 2.70 7.02
C MET A 51 -3.41 3.62 7.95
N TYR A 52 -4.59 4.06 7.48
CA TYR A 52 -5.45 5.04 8.18
C TYR A 52 -6.94 4.68 8.07
N PHE A 53 -7.74 5.25 8.97
CA PHE A 53 -9.18 5.36 8.72
C PHE A 53 -9.48 6.50 7.75
N GLY A 54 -10.62 6.42 7.07
CA GLY A 54 -11.15 7.49 6.24
C GLY A 54 -11.60 8.69 7.07
N GLN A 55 -12.03 9.74 6.38
CA GLN A 55 -12.65 10.91 6.99
C GLN A 55 -13.84 11.36 6.17
N ASP A 56 -14.85 11.89 6.84
CA ASP A 56 -15.96 12.54 6.18
C ASP A 56 -15.62 13.99 5.77
N SER A 57 -16.55 14.64 5.08
CA SER A 57 -16.41 16.04 4.64
C SER A 57 -16.17 17.07 5.75
N LYS A 58 -16.39 16.71 7.02
CA LYS A 58 -16.21 17.57 8.19
C LYS A 58 -14.91 17.25 8.95
N GLY A 59 -14.08 16.35 8.44
CA GLY A 59 -12.86 15.89 9.10
C GLY A 59 -13.14 14.95 10.28
N VAL A 60 -14.35 14.39 10.40
CA VAL A 60 -14.64 13.36 11.40
C VAL A 60 -14.13 12.03 10.88
N LEU A 61 -13.47 11.26 11.74
CA LEU A 61 -12.98 9.92 11.39
C LEU A 61 -14.15 9.02 10.96
N ASP A 62 -13.99 8.37 9.80
CA ASP A 62 -14.93 7.36 9.31
C ASP A 62 -14.42 5.95 9.64
N ALA A 63 -15.00 5.35 10.68
CA ALA A 63 -14.64 4.01 11.13
C ALA A 63 -15.07 2.88 10.17
N ASN A 64 -15.85 3.19 9.12
CA ASN A 64 -16.21 2.20 8.11
C ASN A 64 -15.19 2.11 6.98
N ILE A 65 -14.35 3.13 6.80
CA ILE A 65 -13.42 3.20 5.68
C ILE A 65 -12.00 3.06 6.17
N MET A 66 -11.24 2.17 5.54
CA MET A 66 -9.82 2.01 5.79
C MET A 66 -9.04 2.21 4.48
N LEU A 67 -7.95 2.98 4.56
CA LEU A 67 -7.07 3.31 3.45
C LEU A 67 -5.71 2.67 3.71
N VAL A 68 -5.24 1.86 2.77
CA VAL A 68 -4.01 1.06 2.93
C VAL A 68 -3.16 1.15 1.67
N PRO A 69 -1.96 1.75 1.75
CA PRO A 69 -0.94 1.58 0.73
C PRO A 69 -0.38 0.16 0.77
N ALA A 70 -0.30 -0.47 -0.39
CA ALA A 70 0.27 -1.78 -0.62
C ALA A 70 1.42 -1.67 -1.62
N LEU A 71 2.40 -2.56 -1.47
CA LEU A 71 3.56 -2.68 -2.35
C LEU A 71 3.63 -4.12 -2.86
N LYS A 72 3.81 -4.26 -4.17
CA LYS A 72 4.12 -5.55 -4.81
C LYS A 72 5.45 -5.44 -5.53
N THR A 73 6.41 -6.30 -5.21
CA THR A 73 7.66 -6.40 -6.00
C THR A 73 7.60 -7.57 -6.95
N TYR A 74 8.26 -7.43 -8.10
CA TYR A 74 8.17 -8.37 -9.22
C TYR A 74 9.45 -9.19 -9.37
N ASP A 75 9.28 -10.44 -9.81
CA ASP A 75 10.37 -11.21 -10.39
C ASP A 75 10.65 -10.74 -11.83
N LEU A 76 11.77 -11.19 -12.38
CA LEU A 76 12.18 -10.82 -13.75
C LEU A 76 11.12 -11.16 -14.79
N VAL A 77 10.39 -12.27 -14.62
CA VAL A 77 9.38 -12.71 -15.59
C VAL A 77 8.15 -11.80 -15.53
N GLN A 78 7.73 -11.39 -14.34
CA GLN A 78 6.62 -10.45 -14.19
C GLN A 78 6.98 -9.07 -14.75
N ILE A 79 8.22 -8.62 -14.57
CA ILE A 79 8.73 -7.38 -15.20
C ILE A 79 8.62 -7.48 -16.73
N GLN A 80 9.12 -8.57 -17.31
CA GLN A 80 9.06 -8.80 -18.76
C GLN A 80 7.62 -8.86 -19.28
N ASP A 81 6.70 -9.49 -18.54
CA ASP A 81 5.28 -9.58 -18.88
C ASP A 81 4.61 -8.19 -18.88
N VAL A 82 4.87 -7.36 -17.88
CA VAL A 82 4.35 -5.97 -17.83
C VAL A 82 4.88 -5.16 -19.01
N GLN A 83 6.19 -5.20 -19.25
CA GLN A 83 6.80 -4.50 -20.38
C GLN A 83 6.22 -4.98 -21.73
N ALA A 84 6.05 -6.29 -21.91
CA ALA A 84 5.49 -6.87 -23.13
C ALA A 84 4.03 -6.43 -23.34
N LYS A 85 3.18 -6.51 -22.31
CA LYS A 85 1.80 -6.02 -22.35
C LYS A 85 1.72 -4.54 -22.67
N ARG A 86 2.64 -3.75 -22.15
CA ARG A 86 2.72 -2.30 -22.38
C ARG A 86 3.09 -1.98 -23.84
N ARG A 87 4.12 -2.64 -24.37
CA ARG A 87 4.50 -2.58 -25.80
C ARG A 87 3.34 -2.99 -26.71
N TRP A 88 2.66 -4.09 -26.38
CA TRP A 88 1.50 -4.58 -27.14
C TRP A 88 0.37 -3.54 -27.20
N LYS A 89 0.16 -2.80 -26.12
CA LYS A 89 -0.83 -1.71 -26.03
C LYS A 89 -0.34 -0.38 -26.63
N MET A 90 0.86 -0.33 -27.21
CA MET A 90 1.49 0.89 -27.74
C MET A 90 1.58 2.03 -26.70
N LEU A 91 1.80 1.69 -25.43
CA LEU A 91 1.95 2.65 -24.34
C LEU A 91 3.42 3.12 -24.20
N PRO A 92 3.69 4.33 -23.66
CA PRO A 92 5.04 4.86 -23.49
C PRO A 92 5.93 3.95 -22.63
N MET A 93 7.16 3.69 -23.07
CA MET A 93 8.09 2.75 -22.41
C MET A 93 9.22 3.43 -21.61
N GLU A 94 9.25 4.76 -21.55
CA GLU A 94 10.28 5.51 -20.82
C GLU A 94 10.36 5.06 -19.35
N GLY A 95 11.55 4.67 -18.89
CA GLY A 95 11.85 4.22 -17.52
C GLY A 95 11.43 2.78 -17.20
N TYR A 96 10.66 2.10 -18.07
CA TYR A 96 10.18 0.74 -17.78
C TYR A 96 11.26 -0.34 -17.84
N GLU A 97 12.43 -0.03 -18.40
CA GLU A 97 13.64 -0.85 -18.27
C GLU A 97 14.05 -1.07 -16.81
N ASN A 98 13.70 -0.14 -15.91
CA ASN A 98 13.99 -0.17 -14.48
C ASN A 98 12.78 -0.60 -13.63
N LEU A 99 11.70 -1.08 -14.23
CA LEU A 99 10.50 -1.52 -13.51
C LEU A 99 10.84 -2.59 -12.46
N VAL A 100 10.42 -2.40 -11.21
CA VAL A 100 10.62 -3.37 -10.11
C VAL A 100 9.34 -3.85 -9.44
N GLY A 101 8.21 -3.16 -9.65
CA GLY A 101 6.99 -3.47 -8.92
C GLY A 101 5.91 -2.42 -9.07
N THR A 102 4.95 -2.47 -8.14
CA THR A 102 3.81 -1.55 -8.10
C THR A 102 3.46 -1.11 -6.68
N ALA A 103 2.94 0.10 -6.54
CA ALA A 103 2.20 0.54 -5.38
C ALA A 103 0.69 0.57 -5.68
N GLU A 104 -0.11 0.05 -4.75
CA GLU A 104 -1.57 0.10 -4.83
C GLU A 104 -2.14 0.80 -3.61
N TYR A 105 -3.14 1.64 -3.81
CA TYR A 105 -3.87 2.29 -2.73
C TYR A 105 -5.23 1.62 -2.60
N LEU A 106 -5.39 0.85 -1.54
CA LEU A 106 -6.58 0.08 -1.26
C LEU A 106 -7.53 0.90 -0.39
N ARG A 107 -8.80 0.94 -0.80
CA ARG A 107 -9.91 1.45 0.00
C ARG A 107 -10.79 0.28 0.41
N PHE A 108 -10.79 -0.03 1.69
CA PHE A 108 -11.71 -1.00 2.28
C PHE A 108 -12.96 -0.29 2.77
N ASP A 109 -14.11 -0.85 2.44
CA ASP A 109 -15.38 -0.57 3.12
C ASP A 109 -15.67 -1.74 4.06
N LEU A 110 -15.48 -1.51 5.36
CA LEU A 110 -15.59 -2.51 6.40
C LEU A 110 -17.04 -2.93 6.67
N ALA A 111 -18.01 -2.07 6.36
CA ALA A 111 -19.42 -2.37 6.52
C ALA A 111 -19.94 -3.20 5.33
N ALA A 112 -19.52 -2.86 4.12
CA ALA A 112 -19.87 -3.60 2.91
C ALA A 112 -18.98 -4.83 2.66
N GLU A 113 -17.90 -4.98 3.41
CA GLU A 113 -16.89 -6.05 3.26
C GLU A 113 -16.30 -6.07 1.85
N THR A 114 -15.99 -4.89 1.32
CA THR A 114 -15.43 -4.70 -0.02
C THR A 114 -14.07 -4.01 0.02
N VAL A 115 -13.30 -4.21 -1.04
CA VAL A 115 -12.05 -3.49 -1.31
C VAL A 115 -12.06 -2.93 -2.73
N THR A 116 -11.50 -1.74 -2.90
CA THR A 116 -11.30 -1.10 -4.20
C THR A 116 -9.85 -0.64 -4.31
N VAL A 117 -9.18 -0.96 -5.43
CA VAL A 117 -7.87 -0.40 -5.77
C VAL A 117 -8.07 0.97 -6.40
N ILE A 118 -8.08 2.03 -5.58
CA ILE A 118 -8.42 3.39 -6.05
C ILE A 118 -7.30 4.03 -6.88
N ARG A 119 -6.06 3.54 -6.71
CA ARG A 119 -4.87 3.99 -7.45
C ARG A 119 -3.87 2.86 -7.53
N HIS A 120 -3.26 2.72 -8.69
CA HIS A 120 -2.21 1.76 -9.00
C HIS A 120 -1.07 2.52 -9.68
N GLU A 121 0.15 2.27 -9.22
CA GLU A 121 1.36 2.93 -9.73
C GLU A 121 2.41 1.89 -10.06
N ASP A 122 2.96 1.96 -11.27
CA ASP A 122 4.17 1.20 -11.63
C ASP A 122 5.40 1.94 -11.08
N LEU A 123 6.37 1.18 -10.55
CA LEU A 123 7.53 1.73 -9.85
C LEU A 123 8.85 1.30 -10.51
N ASP A 124 9.80 2.23 -10.61
CA ASP A 124 11.19 1.94 -10.94
C ASP A 124 12.01 1.51 -9.72
N ASP A 125 13.27 1.16 -9.95
CA ASP A 125 14.24 0.69 -8.95
C ASP A 125 14.68 1.76 -7.93
N GLU A 126 14.35 3.02 -8.17
CA GLU A 126 14.47 4.13 -7.22
C GLU A 126 13.16 4.40 -6.46
N TRP A 127 12.13 3.56 -6.65
CA TRP A 127 10.77 3.74 -6.16
C TRP A 127 10.05 4.97 -6.73
N GLY A 128 10.52 5.47 -7.88
CA GLY A 128 9.89 6.50 -8.68
C GLY A 128 8.65 5.98 -9.41
N VAL A 129 7.66 6.85 -9.58
CA VAL A 129 6.39 6.51 -10.25
C VAL A 129 6.56 6.61 -11.76
N LEU A 130 6.47 5.47 -12.45
CA LEU A 130 6.54 5.36 -13.90
C LEU A 130 5.19 5.62 -14.58
N SER A 131 4.10 5.16 -13.96
CA SER A 131 2.75 5.43 -14.44
C SER A 131 1.73 5.38 -13.32
N VAL A 132 0.59 6.04 -13.53
CA VAL A 132 -0.54 6.04 -12.59
C VAL A 132 -1.80 5.62 -13.31
N THR A 133 -2.50 4.65 -12.74
CA THR A 133 -3.84 4.24 -13.14
C THR A 133 -4.78 4.44 -11.95
N THR A 134 -5.84 5.22 -12.13
CA THR A 134 -6.88 5.41 -11.11
C THR A 134 -8.17 4.73 -11.56
N SER A 135 -8.71 3.86 -10.71
CA SER A 135 -9.93 3.09 -10.98
C SER A 135 -10.76 3.04 -9.70
N ALA A 136 -11.80 3.86 -9.58
CA ALA A 136 -12.63 3.88 -8.38
C ALA A 136 -13.85 2.95 -8.47
N ASP A 137 -14.05 2.29 -9.62
CA ASP A 137 -15.39 1.83 -10.01
C ASP A 137 -15.63 0.34 -9.74
N LYS A 138 -14.57 -0.42 -9.41
CA LYS A 138 -14.66 -1.87 -9.23
C LYS A 138 -14.40 -2.28 -7.79
N ALA A 139 -15.45 -2.21 -6.97
CA ALA A 139 -15.45 -2.80 -5.65
C ALA A 139 -15.47 -4.34 -5.76
N ILE A 140 -14.57 -4.99 -5.03
CA ILE A 140 -14.48 -6.45 -4.92
C ILE A 140 -15.01 -6.85 -3.56
N LYS A 141 -16.00 -7.74 -3.52
CA LYS A 141 -16.49 -8.29 -2.27
C LYS A 141 -15.54 -9.37 -1.77
N ILE A 142 -15.00 -9.19 -0.57
CA ILE A 142 -13.94 -10.05 -0.04
C ILE A 142 -14.43 -11.48 0.21
N ALA A 143 -15.72 -11.62 0.56
CA ALA A 143 -16.37 -12.92 0.74
C ALA A 143 -16.49 -13.74 -0.55
N ASP A 144 -16.45 -13.10 -1.72
CA ASP A 144 -16.53 -13.78 -3.02
C ASP A 144 -15.16 -14.34 -3.44
N LEU A 145 -14.07 -13.95 -2.75
CA LEU A 145 -12.72 -14.42 -2.99
C LEU A 145 -12.45 -15.70 -2.19
N SER A 146 -12.12 -16.79 -2.89
CA SER A 146 -11.81 -18.07 -2.25
C SER A 146 -10.64 -17.96 -1.26
N GLU A 147 -10.51 -18.95 -0.38
CA GLU A 147 -9.40 -19.01 0.59
C GLU A 147 -8.02 -19.10 -0.08
N LYS A 148 -7.97 -19.61 -1.31
CA LYS A 148 -6.73 -19.75 -2.12
C LYS A 148 -6.50 -18.58 -3.07
N ASP A 149 -7.43 -17.65 -3.14
CA ASP A 149 -7.28 -16.45 -3.97
C ASP A 149 -6.15 -15.59 -3.40
N VAL A 150 -5.15 -15.29 -4.24
CA VAL A 150 -3.92 -14.59 -3.85
C VAL A 150 -4.24 -13.21 -3.27
N ASP A 151 -5.09 -12.43 -3.95
CA ASP A 151 -5.48 -11.10 -3.46
C ASP A 151 -6.40 -11.24 -2.23
N GLY A 152 -7.29 -12.23 -2.21
CA GLY A 152 -8.13 -12.54 -1.05
C GLY A 152 -7.33 -12.83 0.23
N VAL A 153 -6.27 -13.64 0.14
CA VAL A 153 -5.36 -13.90 1.28
C VAL A 153 -4.69 -12.60 1.72
N PHE A 154 -4.21 -11.80 0.77
CA PHE A 154 -3.56 -10.52 1.06
C PHE A 154 -4.51 -9.54 1.78
N TYR A 155 -5.72 -9.34 1.26
CA TYR A 155 -6.73 -8.46 1.85
C TYR A 155 -7.17 -8.91 3.25
N ARG A 156 -7.35 -10.23 3.46
CA ARG A 156 -7.69 -10.77 4.78
C ARG A 156 -6.55 -10.57 5.78
N ALA A 157 -5.29 -10.67 5.36
CA ALA A 157 -4.14 -10.40 6.21
C ALA A 157 -4.07 -8.92 6.64
N ILE A 158 -4.33 -7.99 5.70
CA ILE A 158 -4.42 -6.56 5.99
C ILE A 158 -5.51 -6.30 7.04
N LEU A 159 -6.72 -6.83 6.83
CA LEU A 159 -7.83 -6.65 7.76
C LEU A 159 -7.51 -7.23 9.15
N LYS A 160 -6.92 -8.43 9.20
CA LYS A 160 -6.48 -9.05 10.46
C LYS A 160 -5.51 -8.15 11.23
N TYR A 161 -4.52 -7.60 10.53
CA TYR A 161 -3.56 -6.67 11.14
C TYR A 161 -4.26 -5.39 11.62
N ALA A 162 -5.09 -4.78 10.77
CA ALA A 162 -5.83 -3.57 11.12
C ALA A 162 -6.70 -3.73 12.37
N TYR A 163 -7.40 -4.86 12.51
CA TYR A 163 -8.23 -5.15 13.68
C TYR A 163 -7.43 -5.35 14.96
N ALA A 164 -6.21 -5.89 14.86
CA ALA A 164 -5.30 -5.98 16.00
C ALA A 164 -4.71 -4.62 16.41
N HIS A 165 -4.69 -3.63 15.51
CA HIS A 165 -4.03 -2.33 15.69
C HIS A 165 -4.98 -1.13 15.54
N VAL A 166 -6.26 -1.30 15.87
CA VAL A 166 -7.27 -0.23 15.74
C VAL A 166 -6.85 1.04 16.50
N ASP A 167 -6.37 0.91 17.73
CA ASP A 167 -6.00 2.08 18.56
C ASP A 167 -4.84 2.88 17.96
N GLU A 168 -3.80 2.19 17.47
CA GLU A 168 -2.68 2.82 16.77
C GLU A 168 -3.15 3.53 15.49
N MET A 169 -4.03 2.90 14.72
CA MET A 169 -4.60 3.50 13.51
C MET A 169 -5.44 4.74 13.80
N VAL A 170 -6.26 4.72 14.86
CA VAL A 170 -7.04 5.89 15.30
C VAL A 170 -6.10 7.03 15.67
N GLN A 171 -5.14 6.78 16.57
CA GLN A 171 -4.16 7.78 16.99
C GLN A 171 -3.44 8.39 15.79
N ARG A 172 -3.02 7.55 14.85
CA ARG A 172 -2.33 8.00 13.64
C ARG A 172 -3.22 8.82 12.72
N THR A 173 -4.49 8.44 12.59
CA THR A 173 -5.47 9.16 11.77
C THR A 173 -5.77 10.53 12.38
N GLU A 174 -5.89 10.65 13.70
CA GLU A 174 -6.05 11.94 14.39
C GLU A 174 -4.80 12.82 14.26
N THR A 175 -3.61 12.25 14.49
CA THR A 175 -2.36 13.04 14.54
C THR A 175 -1.85 13.46 13.18
N VAL A 176 -1.84 12.56 12.20
CA VAL A 176 -1.28 12.80 10.85
C VAL A 176 -2.33 13.37 9.92
N LYS A 177 -3.53 12.79 9.92
CA LYS A 177 -4.60 13.21 9.02
C LYS A 177 -5.54 14.26 9.62
N LYS A 178 -5.31 14.66 10.87
CA LYS A 178 -6.08 15.69 11.60
C LYS A 178 -7.57 15.38 11.70
N ALA A 179 -7.92 14.10 11.70
CA ALA A 179 -9.29 13.68 11.93
C ALA A 179 -9.71 13.93 13.39
N HIS A 180 -11.01 14.09 13.62
CA HIS A 180 -11.58 14.19 14.96
C HIS A 180 -12.47 12.99 15.26
N VAL A 181 -12.35 12.45 16.47
CA VAL A 181 -13.15 11.32 16.94
C VAL A 181 -14.32 11.81 17.79
N THR A 182 -15.54 11.56 17.33
CA THR A 182 -16.77 11.83 18.10
C THR A 182 -17.19 10.62 18.93
N ASP A 183 -18.09 10.79 19.88
CA ASP A 183 -18.60 9.66 20.69
C ASP A 183 -19.33 8.60 19.86
N SER A 184 -19.95 9.01 18.74
CA SER A 184 -20.54 8.06 17.78
C SER A 184 -19.48 7.18 17.12
N VAL A 185 -18.34 7.77 16.76
CA VAL A 185 -17.20 7.08 16.16
C VAL A 185 -16.54 6.14 17.19
N LYS A 186 -16.36 6.58 18.44
CA LYS A 186 -15.85 5.72 19.53
C LYS A 186 -16.69 4.45 19.67
N LYS A 187 -18.03 4.58 19.69
CA LYS A 187 -18.92 3.41 19.76
C LYS A 187 -18.71 2.43 18.60
N LYS A 188 -18.51 2.93 17.38
CA LYS A 188 -18.22 2.10 16.20
C LYS A 188 -16.85 1.41 16.31
N LEU A 189 -15.81 2.14 16.73
CA LEU A 189 -14.46 1.59 16.90
C LEU A 189 -14.43 0.50 17.98
N GLU A 190 -15.15 0.68 19.09
CA GLU A 190 -15.28 -0.34 20.13
C GLU A 190 -16.04 -1.58 19.65
N ALA A 191 -17.06 -1.41 18.82
CA ALA A 191 -17.74 -2.54 18.17
C ALA A 191 -16.80 -3.29 17.21
N LEU A 192 -15.98 -2.55 16.46
CA LEU A 192 -14.99 -3.13 15.53
C LEU A 192 -13.97 -4.00 16.27
N LYS A 193 -13.41 -3.49 17.38
CA LYS A 193 -12.48 -4.25 18.23
C LYS A 193 -13.12 -5.53 18.77
N LYS A 194 -14.39 -5.47 19.21
CA LYS A 194 -15.09 -6.64 19.77
C LYS A 194 -15.44 -7.70 18.74
N LYS A 195 -15.79 -7.32 17.51
CA LYS A 195 -16.12 -8.26 16.42
C LYS A 195 -14.91 -9.14 16.03
N HIS A 196 -13.70 -8.67 16.31
CA HIS A 196 -12.45 -9.27 15.80
C HIS A 196 -11.44 -9.61 16.90
N LYS A 197 -11.88 -9.71 18.16
CA LYS A 197 -11.14 -10.23 19.30
C LYS A 197 -11.49 -11.69 19.54
#